data_AF-A0A844U7U9-F1
#
_entry.id   AF-A0A844U7U9-F1
#
_cell.length_a   1.000
_cell.length_b   1.000
_cell.length_c   1.000
_cell.angle_alpha   90.00
_cell.angle_beta   90.00
_cell.angle_gamma   90.00
#
_symmetry.space_group_name_H-M   'P 1'
#
loop_
_entity.id
_entity.type
_entity.pdbx_description
1 polymer ?
#
loop_
_entity_poly.entity_id
_entity_poly.type
_entity_poly.pdbx_seq_one_letter_code
_entity_poly.pdbx_strand_id
1 'polypeptide(L)'
;MKDLKIVVSENAMKSEDAYDVVYSNITFINLIREEAETDPAEFIHPDAFLSYYVDYYLAEYNNGNFSQLVWNTQADYDFFDVVIEGLEKMGAVKHLAFLQKQVAFLKDYDEVALEAFIETDYFGENPTRDALKNDEFYDIEEDLVELNAKWLKAHPDLLVLSIEGMYERAEALLGKEIER
;
A
#
# COMPACT_ATOMS: atom_id res chain seq x y z
N MET A 1 -25.07 -0.79 -5.62
CA MET A 1 -23.63 -0.76 -5.28
C MET A 1 -23.47 -1.39 -3.93
N LYS A 2 -22.47 -2.26 -3.74
CA LYS A 2 -22.08 -2.75 -2.41
C LYS A 2 -21.70 -1.52 -1.57
N ASP A 3 -22.21 -1.42 -0.34
CA ASP A 3 -21.80 -0.35 0.58
C ASP A 3 -20.40 -0.68 1.07
N LEU A 4 -19.36 -0.25 0.35
CA LEU A 4 -17.97 -0.57 0.71
C LEU A 4 -17.51 0.35 1.85
N LYS A 5 -16.72 -0.18 2.78
CA LYS A 5 -16.21 0.55 3.95
C LYS A 5 -14.73 0.26 4.13
N ILE A 6 -14.03 1.23 4.72
CA ILE A 6 -12.68 1.02 5.24
C ILE A 6 -12.84 0.38 6.61
N VAL A 7 -12.32 -0.82 6.82
CA VAL A 7 -12.57 -1.58 8.06
C VAL A 7 -11.33 -1.61 8.93
N VAL A 8 -11.47 -1.21 10.19
CA VAL A 8 -10.42 -1.23 11.20
C VAL A 8 -10.99 -1.81 12.49
N SER A 9 -10.17 -2.53 13.25
CA SER A 9 -10.59 -3.12 14.52
C SER A 9 -10.71 -2.08 15.64
N GLU A 10 -11.62 -2.32 16.58
CA GLU A 10 -11.73 -1.51 17.79
C GLU A 10 -10.45 -1.48 18.62
N ASN A 11 -9.68 -2.57 18.60
CA ASN A 11 -8.41 -2.67 19.33
C ASN A 11 -7.37 -1.72 18.73
N ALA A 12 -7.24 -1.74 17.41
CA ALA A 12 -6.35 -0.83 16.69
C ALA A 12 -6.74 0.65 16.91
N MET A 13 -8.04 0.95 16.92
CA MET A 13 -8.52 2.31 17.20
C MET A 13 -8.22 2.81 18.62
N LYS A 14 -8.01 1.89 19.57
CA LYS A 14 -7.65 2.19 20.97
C LYS A 14 -6.14 2.13 21.21
N SER A 15 -5.36 1.71 20.21
CA SER A 15 -3.91 1.59 20.34
C SER A 15 -3.23 2.96 20.35
N GLU A 16 -2.13 3.03 21.09
CA GLU A 16 -1.20 4.17 21.07
C GLU A 16 -0.25 4.11 19.86
N ASP A 17 -0.10 2.93 19.24
CA ASP A 17 0.68 2.75 18.02
C ASP A 17 -0.17 3.09 16.80
N ALA A 18 0.24 4.10 16.03
CA ALA A 18 -0.43 4.47 14.79
C ALA A 18 -0.44 3.34 13.76
N TYR A 19 0.60 2.49 13.76
CA TYR A 19 0.71 1.38 12.82
C TYR A 19 -0.41 0.37 13.00
N ASP A 20 -0.93 0.16 14.22
CA ASP A 20 -2.01 -0.81 14.46
C ASP A 20 -3.27 -0.50 13.64
N VAL A 21 -3.56 0.77 13.36
CA VAL A 21 -4.69 1.17 12.51
C VAL A 21 -4.43 0.84 11.04
N VAL A 22 -3.22 1.14 10.55
CA VAL A 22 -2.81 0.81 9.18
C VAL A 22 -2.79 -0.71 8.98
N TYR A 23 -2.15 -1.42 9.90
CA TYR A 23 -2.08 -2.88 9.93
C TYR A 23 -3.46 -3.53 9.99
N SER A 24 -4.37 -3.00 10.81
CA SER A 24 -5.73 -3.54 10.88
C SER A 24 -6.49 -3.39 9.56
N ASN A 25 -6.32 -2.28 8.83
CA ASN A 25 -6.86 -2.12 7.48
C ASN A 25 -6.24 -3.14 6.51
N ILE A 26 -4.92 -3.32 6.57
CA ILE A 26 -4.18 -4.32 5.77
C ILE A 26 -4.70 -5.73 6.01
N THR A 27 -4.90 -6.13 7.28
CA THR A 27 -5.39 -7.47 7.60
C THR A 27 -6.78 -7.74 7.04
N PHE A 28 -7.67 -6.73 7.03
CA PHE A 28 -8.99 -6.89 6.46
C PHE A 28 -8.95 -7.01 4.93
N ILE A 29 -8.10 -6.21 4.28
CA ILE A 29 -7.88 -6.29 2.83
C ILE A 29 -7.33 -7.66 2.45
N ASN A 30 -6.32 -8.16 3.16
CA ASN A 30 -5.73 -9.47 2.90
C ASN A 30 -6.74 -10.59 3.10
N LEU A 31 -7.57 -10.53 4.16
CA LEU A 31 -8.66 -11.48 4.35
C LEU A 31 -9.59 -11.56 3.13
N ILE A 32 -10.03 -10.40 2.63
CA ILE A 32 -10.89 -10.35 1.42
C ILE A 32 -10.15 -10.89 0.19
N ARG A 33 -8.86 -10.56 0.01
CA ARG A 33 -8.06 -11.02 -1.13
C ARG A 33 -7.82 -12.52 -1.11
N GLU A 34 -7.63 -13.11 0.07
CA GLU A 34 -7.42 -14.55 0.25
C GLU A 34 -8.73 -15.32 0.03
N GLU A 35 -9.86 -14.76 0.47
CA GLU A 35 -11.15 -15.45 0.45
C GLU A 35 -11.99 -15.20 -0.81
N ALA A 36 -11.74 -14.13 -1.57
CA ALA A 36 -12.56 -13.82 -2.75
C ALA A 36 -12.35 -14.83 -3.90
N GLU A 37 -13.46 -15.33 -4.45
CA GLU A 37 -13.46 -16.21 -5.65
C GLU A 37 -13.43 -15.42 -6.97
N THR A 38 -13.72 -14.12 -6.90
CA THR A 38 -13.68 -13.16 -8.01
C THR A 38 -12.70 -12.04 -7.69
N ASP A 39 -12.60 -11.03 -8.56
CA ASP A 39 -11.74 -9.87 -8.33
C ASP A 39 -11.99 -9.24 -6.94
N PRO A 40 -11.00 -9.28 -6.02
CA PRO A 40 -11.13 -8.72 -4.68
C PRO A 40 -11.47 -7.23 -4.68
N ALA A 41 -11.11 -6.49 -5.75
CA ALA A 41 -11.40 -5.07 -5.86
C ALA A 41 -12.91 -4.76 -5.85
N GLU A 42 -13.76 -5.74 -6.18
CA GLU A 42 -15.21 -5.58 -6.08
C GLU A 42 -15.73 -5.51 -4.63
N PHE A 43 -14.91 -5.84 -3.63
CA PHE A 43 -15.31 -5.95 -2.22
C PHE A 43 -14.52 -5.02 -1.29
N ILE A 44 -13.52 -4.31 -1.82
CA ILE A 44 -12.62 -3.46 -1.05
C ILE A 44 -12.87 -2.00 -1.40
N HIS A 45 -12.99 -1.15 -0.39
CA HIS A 45 -13.15 0.28 -0.61
C HIS A 45 -11.90 0.86 -1.31
N PRO A 46 -12.01 1.67 -2.37
CA PRO A 46 -10.85 2.20 -3.10
C PRO A 46 -9.83 2.92 -2.20
N ASP A 47 -10.30 3.77 -1.28
CA ASP A 47 -9.42 4.48 -0.34
C ASP A 47 -8.76 3.54 0.69
N ALA A 48 -9.31 2.35 0.95
CA ALA A 48 -8.63 1.34 1.75
C ALA A 48 -7.38 0.81 1.02
N PHE A 49 -7.44 0.66 -0.30
CA PHE A 49 -6.28 0.30 -1.12
C PHE A 49 -5.22 1.39 -1.16
N LEU A 50 -5.61 2.67 -1.20
CA LEU A 50 -4.65 3.77 -1.13
C LEU A 50 -3.80 3.68 0.15
N SER A 51 -4.43 3.42 1.30
CA SER A 51 -3.72 3.16 2.56
C SER A 51 -2.79 1.95 2.48
N TYR A 52 -3.29 0.83 1.94
CA TYR A 52 -2.54 -0.42 1.80
C TYR A 52 -1.28 -0.24 0.93
N TYR A 53 -1.40 0.42 -0.23
CA TYR A 53 -0.29 0.56 -1.15
C TYR A 53 0.72 1.63 -0.72
N VAL A 54 0.32 2.65 0.05
CA VAL A 54 1.27 3.57 0.69
C VAL A 54 2.10 2.84 1.76
N ASP A 55 1.50 1.94 2.54
CA ASP A 55 2.26 1.08 3.46
C ASP A 55 3.23 0.18 2.72
N TYR A 56 2.77 -0.46 1.64
CA TYR A 56 3.61 -1.30 0.78
C TYR A 56 4.80 -0.52 0.20
N TYR A 57 4.55 0.70 -0.31
CA TYR A 57 5.60 1.63 -0.75
C TYR A 57 6.65 1.85 0.34
N LEU A 58 6.24 2.19 1.57
CA LEU A 58 7.16 2.40 2.68
C LEU A 58 7.95 1.14 3.02
N ALA A 59 7.29 -0.03 3.05
CA ALA A 59 7.93 -1.31 3.35
C ALA A 59 9.01 -1.66 2.31
N GLU A 60 8.75 -1.47 1.02
CA GLU A 60 9.72 -1.76 -0.03
C GLU A 60 10.95 -0.85 0.04
N TYR A 61 10.78 0.44 0.33
CA TYR A 61 11.92 1.34 0.56
C TYR A 61 12.76 0.92 1.77
N ASN A 62 12.12 0.48 2.85
CA ASN A 62 12.82 0.00 4.04
C ASN A 62 13.55 -1.33 3.80
N ASN A 63 13.04 -2.18 2.90
CA ASN A 63 13.63 -3.48 2.60
C ASN A 63 14.79 -3.39 1.59
N GLY A 64 14.65 -2.55 0.56
CA GLY A 64 15.65 -2.50 -0.51
C GLY A 64 15.56 -1.29 -1.43
N ASN A 65 15.07 -0.15 -0.91
CA ASN A 65 15.00 1.13 -1.62
C ASN A 65 14.06 1.08 -2.86
N PHE A 66 14.07 2.13 -3.67
CA PHE A 66 13.25 2.23 -4.88
C PHE A 66 13.49 1.08 -5.86
N SER A 67 14.71 0.53 -5.91
CA SER A 67 15.00 -0.61 -6.77
C SER A 67 14.20 -1.86 -6.41
N GLN A 68 13.96 -2.10 -5.11
CA GLN A 68 13.15 -3.23 -4.68
C GLN A 68 11.68 -3.01 -5.01
N LEU A 69 11.18 -1.79 -4.81
CA LEU A 69 9.82 -1.43 -5.19
C LEU A 69 9.58 -1.67 -6.67
N VAL A 70 10.45 -1.14 -7.55
CA VAL A 70 10.36 -1.34 -9.00
C VAL A 70 10.41 -2.81 -9.39
N TRP A 71 11.28 -3.60 -8.75
CA TRP A 71 11.39 -5.03 -9.03
C TRP A 71 10.14 -5.80 -8.60
N ASN A 72 9.65 -5.59 -7.38
CA ASN A 72 8.48 -6.29 -6.86
C ASN A 72 7.18 -5.90 -7.58
N THR A 73 7.05 -4.65 -8.02
CA THR A 73 5.87 -4.19 -8.78
C THR A 73 6.04 -4.39 -10.28
N GLN A 74 7.16 -4.95 -10.74
CA GLN A 74 7.44 -5.15 -12.17
C GLN A 74 7.34 -3.85 -12.98
N ALA A 75 7.76 -2.72 -12.38
CA ALA A 75 7.64 -1.38 -12.93
C ALA A 75 6.21 -0.98 -13.34
N ASP A 76 5.19 -1.52 -12.66
CA ASP A 76 3.79 -1.17 -12.90
C ASP A 76 3.50 0.31 -12.58
N TYR A 77 3.17 1.09 -13.61
CA TYR A 77 2.84 2.50 -13.47
C TYR A 77 1.47 2.76 -12.85
N ASP A 78 0.52 1.83 -12.99
CA ASP A 78 -0.79 1.96 -12.35
C ASP A 78 -0.63 1.86 -10.82
N PHE A 79 0.26 0.97 -10.35
CA PHE A 79 0.66 0.92 -8.94
C PHE A 79 1.21 2.28 -8.45
N PHE A 80 2.11 2.91 -9.20
CA PHE A 80 2.69 4.19 -8.79
C PHE A 80 1.64 5.31 -8.75
N ASP A 81 0.72 5.34 -9.70
CA ASP A 81 -0.38 6.31 -9.72
C ASP A 81 -1.28 6.16 -8.49
N VAL A 82 -1.55 4.93 -8.05
CA VAL A 82 -2.30 4.63 -6.82
C VAL A 82 -1.56 5.11 -5.57
N VAL A 83 -0.25 4.87 -5.47
CA VAL A 83 0.55 5.37 -4.33
C VAL A 83 0.59 6.90 -4.32
N ILE A 84 0.75 7.53 -5.49
CA ILE A 84 0.73 8.99 -5.65
C ILE A 84 -0.61 9.58 -5.15
N GLU A 85 -1.75 9.00 -5.55
CA GLU A 85 -3.06 9.43 -5.05
C GLU A 85 -3.17 9.27 -3.53
N GLY A 86 -2.70 8.15 -2.99
CA GLY A 86 -2.68 7.91 -1.55
C GLY A 86 -1.86 8.93 -0.77
N LEU A 87 -0.64 9.21 -1.22
CA LEU A 87 0.25 10.23 -0.62
C LEU A 87 -0.39 11.62 -0.68
N GLU A 88 -1.04 11.98 -1.79
CA GLU A 88 -1.75 13.24 -1.93
C GLU A 88 -2.90 13.36 -0.92
N LYS A 89 -3.77 12.34 -0.82
CA LYS A 89 -4.90 12.34 0.12
C LYS A 89 -4.47 12.35 1.58
N MET A 90 -3.35 11.72 1.91
CA MET A 90 -2.77 11.71 3.26
C MET A 90 -2.02 13.01 3.60
N GLY A 91 -1.73 13.86 2.61
CA GLY A 91 -0.97 15.10 2.80
C GLY A 91 0.53 14.87 3.00
N ALA A 92 1.08 13.76 2.48
CA ALA A 92 2.50 13.41 2.55
C ALA A 92 3.29 14.11 1.43
N VAL A 93 3.44 15.43 1.55
CA VAL A 93 3.91 16.31 0.46
C VAL A 93 5.35 15.99 0.03
N LYS A 94 6.26 15.73 0.97
CA LYS A 94 7.67 15.43 0.65
C LYS A 94 7.79 14.05 0.00
N HIS A 95 7.11 13.03 0.53
CA HIS A 95 7.09 11.71 -0.11
C HIS A 95 6.44 11.74 -1.49
N LEU A 96 5.34 12.49 -1.66
CA LEU A 96 4.68 12.67 -2.95
C LEU A 96 5.64 13.25 -3.99
N ALA A 97 6.30 14.37 -3.67
CA ALA A 97 7.25 15.02 -4.55
C ALA A 97 8.43 14.11 -4.89
N PHE A 98 8.91 13.35 -3.90
CA PHE A 98 9.99 12.39 -4.08
C PHE A 98 9.59 11.25 -5.02
N LEU A 99 8.46 10.58 -4.78
CA LEU A 99 8.00 9.49 -5.63
C LEU A 99 7.75 9.97 -7.07
N GLN A 100 7.16 11.15 -7.26
CA GLN A 100 6.98 11.73 -8.60
C GLN A 100 8.31 11.92 -9.34
N LYS A 101 9.36 12.39 -8.64
CA LYS A 101 10.72 12.49 -9.21
C LYS A 101 11.28 11.12 -9.59
N GLN A 102 11.11 10.11 -8.73
CA GLN A 102 11.57 8.74 -8.98
C GLN A 102 10.84 8.08 -10.16
N VAL A 103 9.52 8.26 -10.26
CA VAL A 103 8.72 7.76 -11.39
C VAL A 103 9.09 8.45 -12.70
N ALA A 104 9.37 9.77 -12.67
CA ALA A 104 9.85 10.48 -13.85
C ALA A 104 11.22 9.94 -14.31
N PHE A 105 12.14 9.71 -13.36
CA PHE A 105 13.42 9.06 -13.66
C PHE A 105 13.23 7.67 -14.27
N LEU A 106 12.34 6.85 -13.71
CA LEU A 106 12.05 5.50 -14.21
C LEU A 106 11.53 5.52 -15.67
N LYS A 107 10.63 6.47 -15.98
CA LYS A 107 10.06 6.64 -17.33
C LYS A 107 11.09 7.08 -18.37
N ASP A 108 12.11 7.82 -17.95
CA ASP A 108 13.20 8.28 -18.81
C ASP A 108 14.38 7.30 -18.86
N TYR A 109 14.34 6.22 -18.06
CA TYR A 109 15.39 5.21 -17.98
C TYR A 109 15.42 4.31 -19.24
N ASP A 110 16.56 3.65 -19.48
CA ASP A 110 16.69 2.71 -20.60
C ASP A 110 15.74 1.52 -20.43
N GLU A 111 14.77 1.40 -21.33
CA GLU A 111 13.68 0.40 -21.29
C GLU A 111 14.23 -1.02 -21.35
N VAL A 112 15.24 -1.27 -22.20
CA VAL A 112 15.85 -2.61 -22.35
C VAL A 112 16.57 -3.04 -21.07
N ALA A 113 17.30 -2.12 -20.43
CA ALA A 113 17.98 -2.37 -19.17
C ALA A 113 16.99 -2.53 -18.00
N LEU A 114 15.83 -1.86 -18.05
CA LEU A 114 14.77 -2.00 -17.07
C LEU A 114 14.04 -3.34 -17.20
N GLU A 115 13.68 -3.74 -18.41
CA GLU A 115 13.05 -5.05 -18.70
C GLU A 115 13.97 -6.19 -18.26
N ALA A 116 15.25 -6.14 -18.63
CA ALA A 116 16.23 -7.14 -18.18
C ALA A 116 16.39 -7.16 -16.65
N PHE A 117 16.21 -6.03 -15.97
CA PHE A 117 16.31 -5.97 -14.51
C PHE A 117 15.12 -6.67 -13.84
N ILE A 118 13.90 -6.40 -14.26
CA ILE A 118 12.69 -6.97 -13.62
C ILE A 118 12.50 -8.47 -13.93
N GLU A 119 13.12 -8.98 -15.00
CA GLU A 119 13.12 -10.40 -15.37
C GLU A 119 14.20 -11.24 -14.68
N THR A 120 15.15 -10.63 -13.98
CA THR A 120 16.28 -11.33 -13.34
C THR A 120 16.16 -11.41 -11.83
N ASP A 121 16.96 -12.26 -11.21
CA ASP A 121 17.07 -12.32 -9.75
C ASP A 121 17.47 -10.95 -9.19
N TYR A 122 16.76 -10.51 -8.14
CA TYR A 122 17.01 -9.21 -7.52
C TYR A 122 18.43 -9.07 -6.92
N PHE A 123 18.98 -10.19 -6.41
CA PHE A 123 20.29 -10.23 -5.75
C PHE A 123 21.44 -10.47 -6.73
N GLY A 124 22.65 -10.03 -6.37
CA GLY A 124 23.85 -10.11 -7.22
C GLY A 124 24.32 -8.73 -7.70
N GLU A 125 25.29 -8.68 -8.61
CA GLU A 125 25.71 -7.42 -9.24
C GLU A 125 24.68 -6.99 -10.30
N ASN A 126 24.11 -5.79 -10.18
CA ASN A 126 23.13 -5.30 -11.13
C ASN A 126 23.20 -3.75 -11.25
N PRO A 127 23.72 -3.21 -12.38
CA PRO A 127 23.85 -1.77 -12.58
C PRO A 127 22.51 -1.01 -12.58
N THR A 128 21.43 -1.61 -13.11
CA THR A 128 20.10 -0.98 -13.10
C THR A 128 19.57 -0.86 -11.69
N ARG A 129 19.68 -1.92 -10.88
CA ARG A 129 19.32 -1.88 -9.46
C ARG A 129 20.06 -0.76 -8.74
N ASP A 130 21.37 -0.65 -8.97
CA ASP A 130 22.18 0.34 -8.28
C ASP A 130 21.90 1.78 -8.76
N ALA A 131 21.53 1.96 -10.03
CA ALA A 131 21.08 3.25 -10.57
C ALA A 131 19.70 3.69 -10.07
N LEU A 132 18.81 2.73 -9.75
CA LEU A 132 17.47 3.02 -9.23
C LEU A 132 17.47 3.43 -7.75
N LYS A 133 18.49 3.05 -6.98
CA LYS A 133 18.59 3.43 -5.56
C LYS A 133 18.68 4.94 -5.41
N ASN A 134 17.86 5.50 -4.52
CA ASN A 134 17.97 6.90 -4.11
C ASN A 134 17.76 7.01 -2.60
N ASP A 135 18.86 7.24 -1.88
CA ASP A 135 18.88 7.34 -0.42
C ASP A 135 18.30 8.67 0.11
N GLU A 136 18.03 9.66 -0.75
CA GLU A 136 17.30 10.90 -0.37
C GLU A 136 15.94 10.59 0.28
N PHE A 137 15.36 9.42 0.01
CA PHE A 137 14.16 8.93 0.70
C PHE A 137 14.30 8.95 2.22
N TYR A 138 15.46 8.53 2.74
CA TYR A 138 15.68 8.39 4.19
C TYR A 138 15.93 9.73 4.90
N ASP A 139 16.11 10.82 4.14
CA ASP A 139 16.19 12.18 4.66
C ASP A 139 14.81 12.84 4.84
N ILE A 140 13.73 12.17 4.40
CA ILE A 140 12.37 12.68 4.52
C ILE A 140 11.86 12.48 5.96
N GLU A 141 11.58 13.59 6.65
CA GLU A 141 11.11 13.60 8.05
C GLU A 141 9.60 13.35 8.22
N GLU A 142 8.85 13.16 7.13
CA GLU A 142 7.41 12.87 7.22
C GLU A 142 7.20 11.44 7.74
N ASP A 143 6.41 11.31 8.80
CA ASP A 143 6.01 10.00 9.30
C ASP A 143 4.80 9.50 8.50
N LEU A 144 5.05 8.67 7.49
CA LEU A 144 4.00 8.10 6.65
C LEU A 144 3.02 7.21 7.42
N VAL A 145 3.48 6.52 8.47
CA VAL A 145 2.61 5.67 9.29
C VAL A 145 1.60 6.54 10.03
N GLU A 146 2.07 7.63 10.66
CA GLU A 146 1.21 8.59 11.35
C GLU A 146 0.25 9.31 10.40
N LEU A 147 0.72 9.75 9.23
CA LEU A 147 -0.11 10.40 8.21
C LEU A 147 -1.20 9.47 7.69
N ASN A 148 -0.85 8.22 7.38
CA ASN A 148 -1.79 7.21 6.90
C ASN A 148 -2.83 6.87 7.98
N ALA A 149 -2.40 6.59 9.21
CA ALA A 149 -3.29 6.30 10.32
C ALA A 149 -4.25 7.46 10.62
N LYS A 150 -3.75 8.70 10.62
CA LYS A 150 -4.57 9.90 10.81
C LYS A 150 -5.62 10.05 9.71
N TRP A 151 -5.23 9.82 8.46
CA TRP A 151 -6.13 9.88 7.31
C TRP A 151 -7.23 8.82 7.40
N LEU A 152 -6.88 7.56 7.68
CA LEU A 152 -7.84 6.48 7.93
C LEU A 152 -8.83 6.82 9.05
N LYS A 153 -8.33 7.28 10.21
CA LYS A 153 -9.14 7.66 11.39
C LYS A 153 -10.15 8.78 11.08
N ALA A 154 -9.82 9.66 10.14
CA ALA A 154 -10.66 10.79 9.73
C ALA A 154 -11.58 10.48 8.55
N HIS A 155 -11.48 9.29 7.95
CA HIS A 155 -12.18 8.96 6.72
C HIS A 155 -13.71 8.81 6.96
N PRO A 156 -14.58 9.40 6.12
CA PRO A 156 -16.04 9.37 6.34
C PRO A 156 -16.65 7.96 6.25
N ASP A 157 -16.04 7.07 5.47
CA ASP A 157 -16.45 5.68 5.29
C ASP A 157 -15.70 4.68 6.20
N LEU A 158 -15.02 5.18 7.25
CA LEU A 158 -14.41 4.31 8.25
C LEU A 158 -15.50 3.55 9.03
N LEU A 159 -15.34 2.23 9.09
CA LEU A 159 -16.17 1.33 9.88
C LEU A 159 -15.28 0.61 10.91
N VAL A 160 -15.51 0.90 12.19
CA VAL A 160 -14.79 0.29 13.30
C VAL A 160 -15.57 -0.90 13.84
N LEU A 161 -14.95 -2.08 13.89
CA LEU A 161 -15.60 -3.34 14.29
C LEU A 161 -14.78 -4.11 15.33
N SER A 162 -15.43 -5.01 16.08
CA SER A 162 -14.71 -6.08 16.77
C SER A 162 -14.09 -7.04 15.77
N ILE A 163 -13.14 -7.88 16.20
CA ILE A 163 -12.55 -8.92 15.32
C ILE A 163 -13.63 -9.83 14.74
N GLU A 164 -14.57 -10.28 15.58
CA GLU A 164 -15.73 -11.07 15.14
C GLU A 164 -16.56 -10.32 14.08
N GLY A 165 -16.85 -9.03 14.31
CA GLY A 165 -17.58 -8.21 13.35
C GLY A 165 -16.85 -8.02 12.02
N MET A 166 -15.51 -8.01 12.02
CA MET A 166 -14.73 -7.99 10.79
C MET A 166 -14.94 -9.27 9.97
N TYR A 167 -14.95 -10.45 10.61
CA TYR A 167 -15.28 -11.70 9.92
C TYR A 167 -16.72 -11.67 9.38
N GLU A 168 -17.71 -11.36 10.22
CA GLU A 168 -19.12 -11.25 9.78
C GLU A 168 -19.29 -10.29 8.59
N ARG A 169 -18.52 -9.19 8.59
CA ARG A 169 -18.51 -8.21 7.51
C ARG A 169 -17.91 -8.78 6.23
N ALA A 170 -16.79 -9.49 6.32
CA ALA A 170 -16.17 -10.14 5.17
C ALA A 170 -17.09 -11.22 4.59
N GLU A 171 -17.70 -12.05 5.44
CA GLU A 171 -18.68 -13.06 5.05
C GLU A 171 -19.90 -12.45 4.34
N ALA A 172 -20.40 -11.33 4.85
CA ALA A 172 -21.51 -10.60 4.21
C ALA A 172 -21.14 -10.01 2.84
N LEU A 173 -19.89 -9.56 2.66
CA LEU A 173 -19.40 -9.06 1.37
C LEU A 173 -19.22 -10.18 0.36
N LEU A 174 -18.65 -11.31 0.80
CA LEU A 174 -18.29 -12.45 -0.05
C LEU A 174 -19.46 -13.43 -0.27
N GLY A 175 -20.48 -13.41 0.57
CA GLY A 175 -21.62 -14.31 0.49
C GLY A 175 -21.32 -15.75 0.92
N LYS A 176 -20.29 -15.96 1.76
CA LYS A 176 -19.89 -17.26 2.30
C LYS A 176 -19.37 -17.13 3.72
N GLU A 177 -19.39 -18.22 4.49
CA GLU A 177 -18.71 -18.31 5.79
C GLU A 177 -17.18 -18.43 5.58
N ILE A 178 -16.40 -17.87 6.50
CA ILE A 178 -14.94 -17.92 6.49
C ILE A 178 -14.46 -18.81 7.64
N GLU A 179 -13.47 -19.67 7.39
CA GLU A 179 -12.87 -20.50 8.43
C GLU A 179 -12.05 -19.63 9.42
N ARG A 180 -12.22 -19.87 10.72
CA ARG A 180 -11.71 -19.01 11.80
C ARG A 180 -10.59 -19.69 12.58
#